data_AF-A0A4Z0YI64-F1
#
_entry.id   AF-A0A4Z0YI64-F1
#
_cell.length_a   1.000
_cell.length_b   1.000
_cell.length_c   1.000
_cell.angle_alpha   90.00
_cell.angle_beta   90.00
_cell.angle_gamma   90.00
#
_symmetry.space_group_name_H-M   'P 1'
#
loop_
_entity.id
_entity.type
_entity.pdbx_description
1 polymer ?
#
loop_
_entity_poly.entity_id
_entity_poly.type
_entity_poly.pdbx_seq_one_letter_code
_entity_poly.pdbx_strand_id
1 'polypeptide(L)'
;MREDEFRFVAPRAELGVEECHSLRKMVYRQGGLFDKNVSQVVNLITVPVRPQNNQSQNAPVGSIDTIYDEEQRVNSGGGDALHANYSQRHKAIKVQDYKRKTVSNSVVTVSSLPPELHLLIFAFVRDYADVVSFGITNQYFLSLARRVLDDYFMSTLGKWAGMNIVCVGRESEPNDYPPGLFSAKELEVMRRRTYTHISGLVGLVKPFTLSDFARRDASIIRDFWPGIMEFRAKTLRHQCLHRGMESDPGYRFILSQLRPDRDTYLPPDERWILRNLTTKQIVRSDAIALSPELIHGPTIDGFGFTEILISKVC
;
A
#
# COMPACT_ATOMS: atom_id res chain seq x y z
N MET A 1 -17.31 -40.38 -4.69
CA MET A 1 -17.65 -39.03 -4.19
C MET A 1 -17.55 -38.05 -5.36
N ARG A 2 -18.33 -36.96 -5.36
CA ARG A 2 -18.06 -35.81 -6.24
C ARG A 2 -17.05 -34.91 -5.53
N GLU A 3 -16.05 -34.39 -6.25
CA GLU A 3 -15.25 -33.26 -5.76
C GLU A 3 -15.95 -31.99 -6.25
N ASP A 4 -16.78 -31.39 -5.39
CA ASP A 4 -17.52 -30.17 -5.72
C ASP A 4 -16.56 -28.97 -5.69
N GLU A 5 -16.27 -28.43 -6.88
CA GLU A 5 -15.29 -27.36 -7.06
C GLU A 5 -15.95 -25.99 -6.97
N PHE A 6 -15.76 -25.33 -5.83
CA PHE A 6 -16.17 -23.95 -5.59
C PHE A 6 -15.03 -22.97 -5.88
N ARG A 7 -15.38 -21.78 -6.38
CA ARG A 7 -14.43 -20.67 -6.60
C ARG A 7 -15.01 -19.37 -6.04
N PHE A 8 -14.17 -18.57 -5.41
CA PHE A 8 -14.55 -17.19 -5.07
C PHE A 8 -14.25 -16.25 -6.23
N VAL A 9 -15.13 -15.27 -6.41
CA VAL A 9 -14.94 -14.14 -7.33
C VAL A 9 -15.34 -12.84 -6.63
N ALA A 10 -14.71 -11.73 -7.02
CA ALA A 10 -15.14 -10.38 -6.64
C ALA A 10 -15.47 -9.58 -7.93
N PRO A 11 -16.69 -9.69 -8.50
CA PRO A 11 -16.99 -9.27 -9.87
C PRO A 11 -16.89 -7.76 -10.16
N ARG A 12 -16.75 -6.93 -9.10
CA ARG A 12 -16.61 -5.46 -9.17
C ARG A 12 -15.21 -4.95 -8.80
N ALA A 13 -14.24 -5.81 -8.51
CA ALA A 13 -12.86 -5.35 -8.41
C ALA A 13 -12.36 -4.81 -9.78
N GLU A 14 -11.48 -3.81 -9.78
CA GLU A 14 -10.82 -3.31 -11.01
C GLU A 14 -9.64 -4.17 -11.43
N LEU A 15 -9.61 -4.59 -12.69
CA LEU A 15 -8.90 -5.80 -13.12
C LEU A 15 -8.52 -5.73 -14.65
N GLY A 16 -7.24 -5.97 -15.04
CA GLY A 16 -6.69 -6.38 -16.37
C GLY A 16 -5.66 -7.54 -16.23
N VAL A 17 -5.53 -8.61 -17.04
CA VAL A 17 -4.80 -9.87 -16.62
C VAL A 17 -3.75 -10.45 -17.56
N GLU A 18 -2.80 -11.21 -16.96
CA GLU A 18 -2.23 -12.48 -17.45
C GLU A 18 -1.93 -13.44 -16.25
N GLU A 19 -1.74 -14.73 -16.53
CA GLU A 19 -1.22 -15.82 -15.66
C GLU A 19 -1.24 -15.74 -14.11
N CYS A 20 -2.32 -16.25 -13.48
CA CYS A 20 -2.20 -16.94 -12.17
C CYS A 20 -3.06 -18.21 -12.12
N HIS A 21 -2.47 -19.37 -11.83
CA HIS A 21 -3.18 -20.67 -11.77
C HIS A 21 -3.77 -21.00 -10.39
N SER A 22 -3.18 -20.48 -9.31
CA SER A 22 -3.33 -21.07 -7.96
C SER A 22 -4.73 -20.88 -7.35
N LEU A 23 -5.25 -19.65 -7.32
CA LEU A 23 -6.58 -19.29 -6.79
C LEU A 23 -7.77 -20.08 -7.36
N ARG A 24 -7.59 -20.78 -8.48
CA ARG A 24 -8.67 -21.38 -9.28
C ARG A 24 -9.22 -22.68 -8.70
N LYS A 25 -8.48 -23.31 -7.79
CA LYS A 25 -8.81 -24.63 -7.24
C LYS A 25 -8.72 -24.62 -5.72
N MET A 26 -9.75 -24.09 -5.07
CA MET A 26 -10.06 -24.46 -3.68
C MET A 26 -10.84 -25.77 -3.74
N VAL A 27 -10.14 -26.89 -3.79
CA VAL A 27 -10.78 -28.21 -3.71
C VAL A 27 -11.20 -28.42 -2.26
N TYR A 28 -12.50 -28.37 -1.99
CA TYR A 28 -13.01 -28.94 -0.74
C TYR A 28 -13.00 -30.47 -0.87
N ARG A 29 -12.08 -31.13 -0.16
CA ARG A 29 -12.18 -32.56 0.08
C ARG A 29 -12.95 -32.81 1.38
N GLN A 30 -14.04 -33.58 1.26
CA GLN A 30 -14.62 -34.29 2.40
C GLN A 30 -13.50 -35.12 3.04
N GLY A 31 -13.07 -34.71 4.24
CA GLY A 31 -11.80 -35.13 4.84
C GLY A 31 -11.11 -34.04 5.68
N GLY A 32 -11.48 -32.77 5.49
CA GLY A 32 -11.23 -31.73 6.51
C GLY A 32 -9.89 -30.98 6.43
N LEU A 33 -9.25 -30.92 5.26
CA LEU A 33 -8.12 -30.01 5.03
C LEU A 33 -8.29 -29.29 3.68
N PHE A 34 -8.25 -27.96 3.71
CA PHE A 34 -8.21 -27.13 2.50
C PHE A 34 -6.78 -27.05 1.95
N ASP A 35 -6.65 -26.90 0.63
CA ASP A 35 -5.34 -26.79 -0.04
C ASP A 35 -4.64 -25.44 0.25
N LYS A 36 -3.33 -25.34 -0.02
CA LYS A 36 -2.46 -24.18 0.23
C LYS A 36 -2.89 -22.85 -0.45
N ASN A 37 -4.00 -22.85 -1.16
CA ASN A 37 -4.65 -21.67 -1.73
C ASN A 37 -5.40 -20.82 -0.67
N VAL A 38 -5.70 -21.37 0.52
CA VAL A 38 -6.42 -20.69 1.62
C VAL A 38 -5.82 -19.32 1.99
N SER A 39 -4.50 -19.24 2.13
CA SER A 39 -3.78 -18.00 2.50
C SER A 39 -3.84 -16.93 1.42
N GLN A 40 -4.14 -17.30 0.18
CA GLN A 40 -4.23 -16.37 -0.95
C GLN A 40 -5.54 -15.57 -0.91
N VAL A 41 -6.63 -16.20 -0.45
CA VAL A 41 -7.90 -15.51 -0.21
C VAL A 41 -7.77 -14.52 0.94
N VAL A 42 -7.06 -14.88 2.01
CA VAL A 42 -6.70 -13.96 3.10
C VAL A 42 -5.95 -12.74 2.54
N ASN A 43 -4.86 -12.94 1.80
CA ASN A 43 -4.08 -11.84 1.23
C ASN A 43 -4.89 -10.95 0.24
N LEU A 44 -5.95 -11.49 -0.41
CA LEU A 44 -6.88 -10.72 -1.26
C LEU A 44 -7.85 -9.85 -0.44
N ILE A 45 -8.36 -10.33 0.69
CA ILE A 45 -9.42 -9.63 1.45
C ILE A 45 -8.89 -8.75 2.59
N THR A 46 -7.65 -8.98 3.04
CA THR A 46 -7.06 -8.28 4.17
C THR A 46 -6.58 -6.88 3.77
N VAL A 47 -7.00 -5.87 4.52
CA VAL A 47 -6.48 -4.49 4.41
C VAL A 47 -5.08 -4.44 5.04
N PRO A 48 -4.02 -4.11 4.29
CA PRO A 48 -2.67 -4.03 4.86
C PRO A 48 -2.51 -2.83 5.81
N VAL A 49 -1.71 -3.01 6.86
CA VAL A 49 -1.27 -1.94 7.76
C VAL A 49 -0.05 -1.25 7.15
N ARG A 50 0.03 0.10 7.25
CA ARG A 50 1.23 0.83 6.83
C ARG A 50 2.28 0.81 7.97
N PRO A 51 3.55 0.45 7.71
CA PRO A 51 4.57 0.34 8.76
C PRO A 51 4.79 1.66 9.51
N GLN A 52 4.75 1.60 10.84
CA GLN A 52 5.08 2.76 11.68
C GLN A 52 6.61 2.96 11.68
N ASN A 53 7.06 3.92 10.88
CA ASN A 53 8.46 4.33 10.85
C ASN A 53 8.81 5.08 12.16
N ASN A 54 9.29 4.35 13.17
CA ASN A 54 9.68 4.85 14.50
C ASN A 54 10.84 5.88 14.51
N GLN A 55 11.24 6.43 13.37
CA GLN A 55 12.35 7.38 13.23
C GLN A 55 11.97 8.84 13.53
N SER A 56 10.69 9.14 13.83
CA SER A 56 10.20 10.51 14.11
C SER A 56 10.04 10.87 15.59
N GLN A 57 10.28 9.95 16.54
CA GLN A 57 10.13 10.23 17.98
C GLN A 57 11.33 10.94 18.63
N ASN A 58 12.47 11.06 17.92
CA ASN A 58 13.70 11.68 18.44
C ASN A 58 13.94 13.12 17.93
N ALA A 59 12.88 13.86 17.64
CA ALA A 59 12.95 15.32 17.52
C ALA A 59 12.70 15.93 18.92
N PRO A 60 13.59 16.78 19.47
CA PRO A 60 13.33 17.41 20.76
C PRO A 60 12.12 18.35 20.63
N VAL A 61 11.11 18.14 21.48
CA VAL A 61 9.97 19.05 21.60
C VAL A 61 10.46 20.34 22.25
N GLY A 62 10.86 21.31 21.42
CA GLY A 62 11.07 22.68 21.88
C GLY A 62 9.75 23.28 22.31
N SER A 63 9.63 23.63 23.59
CA SER A 63 8.45 24.29 24.13
C SER A 63 8.17 25.59 23.36
N ILE A 64 7.02 25.66 22.69
CA ILE A 64 6.50 26.92 22.16
C ILE A 64 5.72 27.57 23.30
N ASP A 65 6.45 28.24 24.20
CA ASP A 65 5.84 29.17 25.15
C ASP A 65 5.32 30.40 24.39
N THR A 66 4.06 30.75 24.64
CA THR A 66 3.37 31.85 23.96
C THR A 66 3.85 33.20 24.48
N ILE A 67 4.35 34.05 23.58
CA ILE A 67 4.60 35.47 23.87
C ILE A 67 3.38 36.30 23.46
N TYR A 68 2.85 37.07 24.41
CA TYR A 68 2.11 38.31 24.17
C TYR A 68 2.81 39.42 24.97
N ASP A 69 2.86 40.62 24.43
CA ASP A 69 3.52 41.78 25.05
C ASP A 69 2.74 42.34 26.25
N GLU A 70 3.45 42.94 27.21
CA GLU A 70 3.06 44.25 27.74
C GLU A 70 4.26 45.02 28.35
N GLU A 71 4.04 46.27 28.76
CA GLU A 71 5.06 47.33 28.75
C GLU A 71 5.65 47.77 30.12
N GLN A 72 6.88 48.34 30.04
CA GLN A 72 7.44 49.42 30.88
C GLN A 72 7.47 49.31 32.43
N ARG A 73 8.68 49.45 33.03
CA ARG A 73 9.02 50.58 33.96
C ARG A 73 10.50 50.66 34.44
N VAL A 74 11.22 51.64 33.87
CA VAL A 74 11.95 52.75 34.54
C VAL A 74 12.85 52.50 35.79
N ASN A 75 14.16 52.72 35.57
CA ASN A 75 15.21 53.36 36.43
C ASN A 75 16.13 52.59 37.43
N SER A 76 17.39 53.08 37.42
CA SER A 76 18.45 53.05 38.47
C SER A 76 19.17 51.72 38.76
N GLY A 77 20.51 51.67 38.90
CA GLY A 77 21.54 52.70 38.65
C GLY A 77 22.92 52.36 39.25
N GLY A 78 24.03 52.71 38.57
CA GLY A 78 25.42 52.47 38.99
C GLY A 78 25.93 51.03 38.73
N GLY A 79 27.23 50.75 38.63
CA GLY A 79 28.41 51.64 38.59
C GLY A 79 29.72 50.82 38.47
N ASP A 80 30.77 51.41 37.87
CA ASP A 80 32.15 50.89 37.73
C ASP A 80 32.37 49.54 36.97
N ALA A 81 33.57 49.21 36.44
CA ALA A 81 34.65 49.98 35.80
C ALA A 81 35.73 49.01 35.22
N LEU A 82 36.69 49.57 34.46
CA LEU A 82 38.08 49.10 34.16
C LEU A 82 38.38 48.36 32.83
N HIS A 83 39.25 49.02 32.03
CA HIS A 83 40.34 48.53 31.15
C HIS A 83 40.11 47.42 30.08
N ALA A 84 40.76 47.45 28.90
CA ALA A 84 41.58 48.48 28.23
C ALA A 84 41.78 48.15 26.72
N ASN A 85 42.10 49.19 25.92
CA ASN A 85 42.95 49.26 24.70
C ASN A 85 42.99 48.07 23.69
N TYR A 86 43.00 48.29 22.36
CA TYR A 86 44.01 49.10 21.65
C TYR A 86 43.60 49.51 20.21
N SER A 87 44.39 50.45 19.65
CA SER A 87 44.65 50.68 18.21
C SER A 87 43.54 51.26 17.30
N GLN A 88 43.62 52.60 17.18
CA GLN A 88 43.62 53.37 15.92
C GLN A 88 43.04 52.71 14.65
N ARG A 89 41.97 53.32 14.11
CA ARG A 89 41.63 53.25 12.67
C ARG A 89 41.71 54.63 12.04
N HIS A 90 42.25 54.69 10.82
CA HIS A 90 42.41 55.94 10.07
C HIS A 90 41.05 56.50 9.60
N LYS A 91 40.93 57.82 9.55
CA LYS A 91 39.76 58.51 8.96
C LYS A 91 39.83 58.42 7.43
N ALA A 92 38.80 57.85 6.79
CA ALA A 92 38.59 57.95 5.36
C ALA A 92 37.09 58.12 5.04
N ILE A 93 36.75 59.36 4.64
CA ILE A 93 35.67 59.81 3.77
C ILE A 93 34.43 58.89 3.61
N LYS A 94 33.25 59.39 4.03
CA LYS A 94 31.97 58.89 3.53
C LYS A 94 31.84 59.21 2.03
N VAL A 95 31.86 58.19 1.17
CA VAL A 95 31.18 58.26 -0.13
C VAL A 95 29.90 57.44 0.00
N GLN A 96 28.76 58.05 -0.33
CA GLN A 96 27.45 57.42 -0.23
C GLN A 96 27.20 56.57 -1.47
N ASP A 97 27.85 55.41 -1.51
CA ASP A 97 27.68 54.45 -2.59
C ASP A 97 26.21 54.03 -2.67
N TYR A 98 25.59 54.23 -3.84
CA TYR A 98 24.20 53.83 -4.05
C TYR A 98 24.15 52.30 -4.07
N LYS A 99 23.82 51.73 -2.91
CA LYS A 99 23.62 50.29 -2.73
C LYS A 99 22.46 49.84 -3.61
N ARG A 100 22.80 49.55 -4.88
CA ARG A 100 21.92 48.96 -5.89
C ARG A 100 21.27 47.76 -5.22
N LYS A 101 19.97 47.84 -4.97
CA LYS A 101 19.23 46.83 -4.20
C LYS A 101 19.15 45.58 -5.07
N THR A 102 20.20 44.76 -5.03
CA THR A 102 20.23 43.44 -5.65
C THR A 102 19.05 42.69 -5.06
N VAL A 103 18.02 42.53 -5.88
CA VAL A 103 16.96 41.57 -5.58
C VAL A 103 17.69 40.25 -5.43
N SER A 104 17.66 39.72 -4.21
CA SER A 104 18.15 38.37 -3.96
C SER A 104 17.22 37.45 -4.72
N ASN A 105 17.64 37.07 -5.93
CA ASN A 105 17.05 35.96 -6.65
C ASN A 105 17.43 34.70 -5.87
N SER A 106 16.73 34.47 -4.76
CA SER A 106 16.80 33.24 -3.99
C SER A 106 16.45 32.12 -4.94
N VAL A 107 17.46 31.37 -5.36
CA VAL A 107 17.29 30.26 -6.30
C VAL A 107 16.31 29.29 -5.67
N VAL A 108 15.11 29.19 -6.26
CA VAL A 108 14.07 28.28 -5.79
C VAL A 108 14.57 26.87 -6.09
N THR A 109 15.14 26.25 -5.08
CA THR A 109 15.59 24.85 -5.13
C THR A 109 14.41 23.93 -4.90
N VAL A 110 14.46 22.70 -5.40
CA VAL A 110 13.43 21.69 -5.10
C VAL A 110 13.22 21.58 -3.59
N SER A 111 14.30 21.49 -2.82
CA SER A 111 14.29 21.46 -1.34
C SER A 111 13.63 22.64 -0.63
N SER A 112 13.30 23.73 -1.33
CA SER A 112 12.58 24.89 -0.78
C SER A 112 11.06 24.86 -1.02
N LEU A 113 10.55 23.82 -1.69
CA LEU A 113 9.12 23.62 -1.90
C LEU A 113 8.43 23.04 -0.64
N PRO A 114 7.12 23.29 -0.45
CA PRO A 114 6.34 22.64 0.62
C PRO A 114 6.29 21.10 0.48
N PRO A 115 6.15 20.34 1.60
CA PRO A 115 6.07 18.87 1.58
C PRO A 115 4.98 18.29 0.67
N GLU A 116 3.89 19.03 0.47
CA GLU A 116 2.77 18.65 -0.39
C GLU A 116 3.19 18.63 -1.87
N LEU A 117 4.03 19.59 -2.29
CA LEU A 117 4.60 19.60 -3.63
C LEU A 117 5.64 18.51 -3.82
N HIS A 118 6.41 18.16 -2.77
CA HIS A 118 7.30 17.01 -2.82
C HIS A 118 6.54 15.69 -2.98
N LEU A 119 5.43 15.50 -2.26
CA LEU A 119 4.55 14.34 -2.41
C LEU A 119 3.94 14.27 -3.82
N LEU A 120 3.52 15.40 -4.38
CA LEU A 120 3.04 15.47 -5.77
C LEU A 120 4.15 15.13 -6.79
N ILE A 121 5.37 15.65 -6.62
CA ILE A 121 6.52 15.29 -7.46
C ILE A 121 6.73 13.78 -7.43
N PHE A 122 6.79 13.18 -6.25
CA PHE A 122 6.90 11.72 -6.09
C PHE A 122 5.75 10.95 -6.76
N ALA A 123 4.51 11.43 -6.67
CA ALA A 123 3.35 10.81 -7.32
C ALA A 123 3.37 10.90 -8.87
N PHE A 124 4.14 11.82 -9.46
CA PHE A 124 4.36 11.90 -10.91
C PHE A 124 5.52 11.02 -11.40
N VAL A 125 6.37 10.48 -10.52
CA VAL A 125 7.45 9.56 -10.89
C VAL A 125 6.86 8.18 -11.20
N ARG A 126 6.93 7.76 -12.47
CA ARG A 126 6.27 6.53 -12.97
C ARG A 126 7.07 5.24 -12.77
N ASP A 127 8.40 5.32 -12.72
CA ASP A 127 9.26 4.16 -12.43
C ASP A 127 9.68 4.20 -10.96
N TYR A 128 9.39 3.14 -10.21
CA TYR A 128 9.77 3.03 -8.81
C TYR A 128 11.30 3.01 -8.63
N ALA A 129 12.08 2.67 -9.66
CA ALA A 129 13.53 2.82 -9.59
C ALA A 129 13.96 4.30 -9.57
N ASP A 130 13.25 5.20 -10.25
CA ASP A 130 13.45 6.66 -10.11
C ASP A 130 12.98 7.18 -8.74
N VAL A 131 11.93 6.59 -8.14
CA VAL A 131 11.52 6.88 -6.75
C VAL A 131 12.65 6.53 -5.77
N VAL A 132 13.33 5.40 -5.96
CA VAL A 132 14.52 5.02 -5.18
C VAL A 132 15.67 6.00 -5.47
N SER A 133 15.97 6.31 -6.75
CA SER A 133 17.08 7.21 -7.13
C SER A 133 16.91 8.62 -6.57
N PHE A 134 15.70 9.19 -6.61
CA PHE A 134 15.41 10.49 -6.03
C PHE A 134 15.42 10.43 -4.49
N GLY A 135 14.90 9.34 -3.91
CA GLY A 135 14.90 9.11 -2.47
C GLY A 135 16.28 9.12 -1.83
N ILE A 136 17.27 8.45 -2.43
CA ILE A 136 18.62 8.34 -1.84
C ILE A 136 19.41 9.67 -1.82
N THR A 137 18.97 10.70 -2.55
CA THR A 137 19.67 12.00 -2.61
C THR A 137 19.71 12.75 -1.28
N ASN A 138 18.75 12.51 -0.37
CA ASN A 138 18.66 13.17 0.94
C ASN A 138 17.78 12.33 1.88
N GLN A 139 18.11 12.26 3.18
CA GLN A 139 17.27 11.61 4.21
C GLN A 139 15.81 12.09 4.21
N TYR A 140 15.56 13.37 3.89
CA TYR A 140 14.19 13.88 3.74
C TYR A 140 13.44 13.18 2.58
N PHE A 141 14.03 13.15 1.38
CA PHE A 141 13.42 12.49 0.22
C PHE A 141 13.37 10.97 0.40
N LEU A 142 14.32 10.37 1.11
CA LEU A 142 14.28 8.95 1.51
C LEU A 142 13.04 8.65 2.35
N SER A 143 12.65 9.55 3.27
CA SER A 143 11.42 9.37 4.08
C SER A 143 10.13 9.42 3.24
N LEU A 144 10.12 10.16 2.13
CA LEU A 144 8.99 10.21 1.20
C LEU A 144 9.00 9.00 0.26
N ALA A 145 10.15 8.66 -0.32
CA ALA A 145 10.34 7.49 -1.17
C ALA A 145 9.92 6.19 -0.46
N ARG A 146 10.23 6.05 0.84
CA ARG A 146 9.75 4.94 1.67
C ARG A 146 8.23 4.82 1.68
N ARG A 147 7.48 5.92 1.88
CA ARG A 147 6.01 5.91 1.86
C ARG A 147 5.44 5.49 0.50
N VAL A 148 6.07 5.92 -0.59
CA VAL A 148 5.68 5.55 -1.96
C VAL A 148 5.96 4.06 -2.25
N LEU A 149 7.06 3.53 -1.72
CA LEU A 149 7.40 2.10 -1.81
C LEU A 149 6.49 1.24 -0.93
N ASP A 150 6.14 1.71 0.28
CA ASP A 150 5.14 1.06 1.13
C ASP A 150 3.80 0.96 0.39
N ASP A 151 3.30 2.06 -0.19
CA ASP A 151 2.07 2.05 -0.96
C ASP A 151 2.16 1.16 -2.22
N TYR A 152 3.32 1.10 -2.88
CA TYR A 152 3.58 0.19 -3.99
C TYR A 152 3.49 -1.29 -3.59
N PHE A 153 4.07 -1.69 -2.45
CA PHE A 153 3.99 -3.08 -1.97
C PHE A 153 2.63 -3.40 -1.36
N MET A 154 2.06 -2.51 -0.53
CA MET A 154 0.70 -2.62 0.01
C MET A 154 -0.35 -2.77 -1.11
N SER A 155 -0.16 -2.12 -2.28
CA SER A 155 -1.06 -2.25 -3.42
C SER A 155 -1.16 -3.67 -4.02
N THR A 156 -0.30 -4.61 -3.62
CA THR A 156 -0.42 -6.05 -3.99
C THR A 156 -1.40 -6.82 -3.11
N LEU A 157 -1.71 -6.31 -1.92
CA LEU A 157 -2.62 -6.90 -0.94
C LEU A 157 -4.01 -6.26 -1.04
N GLY A 158 -5.02 -6.88 -0.40
CA GLY A 158 -6.32 -6.26 -0.18
C GLY A 158 -7.14 -5.97 -1.45
N LYS A 159 -6.82 -6.56 -2.61
CA LYS A 159 -7.50 -6.30 -3.90
C LYS A 159 -9.01 -6.57 -3.89
N TRP A 160 -9.50 -7.40 -2.97
CA TRP A 160 -10.93 -7.70 -2.76
C TRP A 160 -11.45 -7.12 -1.43
N ALA A 161 -10.62 -6.42 -0.65
CA ALA A 161 -11.06 -5.75 0.56
C ALA A 161 -12.13 -4.70 0.22
N GLY A 162 -13.26 -4.74 0.92
CA GLY A 162 -14.41 -3.88 0.66
C GLY A 162 -15.33 -4.32 -0.50
N MET A 163 -14.97 -5.35 -1.27
CA MET A 163 -15.72 -5.80 -2.44
C MET A 163 -16.81 -6.83 -2.10
N ASN A 164 -17.83 -6.92 -2.96
CA ASN A 164 -18.78 -8.03 -2.93
C ASN A 164 -18.09 -9.32 -3.41
N ILE A 165 -17.86 -10.26 -2.51
CA ILE A 165 -17.30 -11.59 -2.79
C ILE A 165 -18.45 -12.60 -2.94
N VAL A 166 -18.34 -13.50 -3.91
CA VAL A 166 -19.38 -14.49 -4.25
C VAL A 166 -18.76 -15.88 -4.41
N CYS A 167 -19.41 -16.90 -3.86
CA CYS A 167 -19.08 -18.30 -4.05
C CYS A 167 -19.75 -18.81 -5.33
N VAL A 168 -19.02 -19.51 -6.19
CA VAL A 168 -19.51 -19.91 -7.51
C VAL A 168 -19.14 -21.36 -7.79
N GLY A 169 -20.15 -22.15 -8.15
CA GLY A 169 -19.99 -23.52 -8.61
C GLY A 169 -19.67 -23.60 -10.11
N ARG A 170 -19.63 -24.83 -10.63
CA ARG A 170 -19.52 -25.11 -12.07
C ARG A 170 -20.84 -24.96 -12.84
N GLU A 171 -21.96 -24.89 -12.13
CA GLU A 171 -23.32 -25.06 -12.67
C GLU A 171 -24.16 -23.76 -12.65
N SER A 172 -23.57 -22.60 -12.35
CA SER A 172 -24.30 -21.32 -12.34
C SER A 172 -24.79 -20.92 -13.74
N GLU A 173 -26.10 -20.81 -13.88
CA GLU A 173 -26.79 -20.55 -15.14
C GLU A 173 -26.69 -19.08 -15.61
N PRO A 174 -26.98 -18.78 -16.90
CA PRO A 174 -27.10 -17.40 -17.36
C PRO A 174 -28.25 -16.67 -16.64
N ASN A 175 -27.95 -15.54 -16.00
CA ASN A 175 -28.81 -14.77 -15.07
C ASN A 175 -28.83 -15.24 -13.61
N ASP A 176 -28.13 -16.31 -13.24
CA ASP A 176 -27.95 -16.71 -11.84
C ASP A 176 -26.97 -15.77 -11.12
N TYR A 177 -27.47 -14.61 -10.71
CA TYR A 177 -26.71 -13.54 -10.07
C TYR A 177 -27.34 -13.18 -8.71
N PRO A 178 -26.60 -13.28 -7.59
CA PRO A 178 -27.10 -12.92 -6.27
C PRO A 178 -27.69 -11.50 -6.19
N PRO A 179 -28.78 -11.30 -5.43
CA PRO A 179 -29.44 -10.00 -5.31
C PRO A 179 -28.50 -8.94 -4.73
N GLY A 180 -28.49 -7.75 -5.35
CA GLY A 180 -27.61 -6.64 -4.95
C GLY A 180 -26.15 -6.73 -5.45
N LEU A 181 -25.73 -7.85 -6.05
CA LEU A 181 -24.40 -7.98 -6.67
C LEU A 181 -24.20 -6.98 -7.81
N PHE A 182 -25.24 -6.78 -8.62
CA PHE A 182 -25.27 -5.90 -9.78
C PHE A 182 -26.55 -5.05 -9.77
N SER A 183 -26.49 -3.83 -10.30
CA SER A 183 -27.67 -3.03 -10.62
C SER A 183 -28.41 -3.58 -11.84
N ALA A 184 -29.67 -3.19 -12.03
CA ALA A 184 -30.46 -3.56 -13.20
C ALA A 184 -29.76 -3.21 -14.54
N LYS A 185 -29.00 -2.09 -14.58
CA LYS A 185 -28.22 -1.68 -15.76
C LYS A 185 -27.00 -2.57 -16.00
N GLU A 186 -26.30 -2.99 -14.95
CA GLU A 186 -25.17 -3.94 -15.06
C GLU A 186 -25.66 -5.33 -15.50
N LEU A 187 -26.74 -5.85 -14.88
CA LEU A 187 -27.35 -7.13 -15.27
C LEU A 187 -27.73 -7.16 -16.75
N GLU A 188 -28.28 -6.06 -17.26
CA GLU A 188 -28.71 -5.91 -18.63
C GLU A 188 -27.56 -5.75 -19.66
N VAL A 189 -26.35 -5.42 -19.18
CA VAL A 189 -25.10 -5.57 -19.95
C VAL A 189 -24.58 -7.01 -19.88
N MET A 190 -24.58 -7.64 -18.69
CA MET A 190 -24.09 -9.02 -18.52
C MET A 190 -24.93 -10.03 -19.31
N ARG A 191 -26.26 -9.86 -19.42
CA ARG A 191 -27.15 -10.64 -20.28
C ARG A 191 -26.73 -10.69 -21.75
N ARG A 192 -26.20 -9.57 -22.25
CA ARG A 192 -25.76 -9.41 -23.64
C ARG A 192 -24.29 -9.74 -23.82
N ARG A 193 -23.56 -10.03 -22.74
CA ARG A 193 -22.18 -10.49 -22.79
C ARG A 193 -22.17 -11.97 -23.16
N THR A 194 -21.41 -12.30 -24.19
CA THR A 194 -21.12 -13.66 -24.62
C THR A 194 -19.62 -13.84 -24.74
N TYR A 195 -19.17 -15.10 -24.83
CA TYR A 195 -17.77 -15.42 -25.10
C TYR A 195 -17.66 -16.64 -26.01
N THR A 196 -16.55 -16.75 -26.75
CA THR A 196 -16.29 -17.89 -27.63
C THR A 196 -15.56 -18.98 -26.86
N HIS A 197 -16.28 -20.04 -26.49
CA HIS A 197 -15.70 -21.24 -25.92
C HIS A 197 -15.10 -22.11 -27.03
N ILE A 198 -13.78 -22.01 -27.25
CA ILE A 198 -13.05 -22.92 -28.14
C ILE A 198 -13.03 -24.33 -27.53
N SER A 199 -13.50 -25.33 -28.26
CA SER A 199 -13.44 -26.74 -27.88
C SER A 199 -13.03 -27.57 -29.10
N GLY A 200 -11.78 -28.04 -29.11
CA GLY A 200 -11.16 -28.57 -30.33
C GLY A 200 -11.09 -27.50 -31.42
N LEU A 201 -11.56 -27.84 -32.63
CA LEU A 201 -11.54 -26.98 -33.81
C LEU A 201 -12.76 -26.04 -33.94
N VAL A 202 -13.71 -26.08 -33.01
CA VAL A 202 -14.96 -25.29 -33.08
C VAL A 202 -15.04 -24.28 -31.93
N GLY A 203 -15.30 -23.02 -32.27
CA GLY A 203 -15.64 -21.97 -31.31
C GLY A 203 -17.15 -21.89 -31.09
N LEU A 204 -17.63 -22.25 -29.90
CA LEU A 204 -19.04 -22.13 -29.52
C LEU A 204 -19.27 -20.83 -28.76
N VAL A 205 -20.10 -19.94 -29.28
CA VAL A 205 -20.53 -18.74 -28.55
C VAL A 205 -21.46 -19.16 -27.40
N LYS A 206 -21.12 -18.78 -26.18
CA LYS A 206 -21.91 -19.04 -24.97
C LYS A 206 -22.32 -17.74 -24.27
N PRO A 207 -23.49 -17.69 -23.60
CA PRO A 207 -23.80 -16.62 -22.66
C PRO A 207 -22.77 -16.56 -21.53
N PHE A 208 -22.49 -15.36 -21.03
CA PHE A 208 -21.61 -15.15 -19.89
C PHE A 208 -22.37 -15.36 -18.57
N THR A 209 -21.88 -16.26 -17.71
CA THR A 209 -22.48 -16.58 -16.41
C THR A 209 -21.58 -16.14 -15.25
N LEU A 210 -22.05 -16.28 -14.02
CA LEU A 210 -21.28 -15.99 -12.82
C LEU A 210 -19.98 -16.83 -12.75
N SER A 211 -19.98 -18.07 -13.23
CA SER A 211 -18.81 -18.95 -13.28
C SER A 211 -17.70 -18.44 -14.21
N ASP A 212 -18.05 -17.62 -15.21
CA ASP A 212 -17.08 -17.09 -16.17
C ASP A 212 -16.19 -15.99 -15.56
N PHE A 213 -16.62 -15.31 -14.49
CA PHE A 213 -15.76 -14.41 -13.71
C PHE A 213 -14.56 -15.11 -13.05
N ALA A 214 -14.48 -16.45 -13.07
CA ALA A 214 -13.33 -17.22 -12.60
C ALA A 214 -12.36 -17.66 -13.73
N ARG A 215 -12.60 -17.31 -15.00
CA ARG A 215 -11.80 -17.73 -16.17
C ARG A 215 -10.62 -16.80 -16.49
N ARG A 216 -9.64 -17.27 -17.28
CA ARG A 216 -8.47 -16.46 -17.74
C ARG A 216 -8.84 -15.19 -18.50
N ASP A 217 -9.94 -15.21 -19.23
CA ASP A 217 -10.35 -14.20 -20.20
C ASP A 217 -11.35 -13.18 -19.62
N ALA A 218 -11.74 -13.34 -18.34
CA ALA A 218 -12.72 -12.47 -17.69
C ALA A 218 -12.54 -12.31 -16.16
N SER A 219 -11.90 -13.24 -15.46
CA SER A 219 -11.20 -12.95 -14.20
C SER A 219 -9.94 -12.20 -14.58
N ILE A 220 -9.75 -11.04 -13.97
CA ILE A 220 -8.92 -10.04 -14.64
C ILE A 220 -7.83 -9.42 -13.72
N ILE A 221 -7.36 -10.07 -12.64
CA ILE A 221 -6.43 -9.45 -11.65
C ILE A 221 -5.02 -9.09 -12.20
N ARG A 222 -4.76 -7.79 -12.43
CA ARG A 222 -3.41 -7.29 -12.76
C ARG A 222 -2.58 -7.33 -11.49
N ASP A 223 -1.46 -8.03 -11.56
CA ASP A 223 -0.49 -8.18 -10.49
C ASP A 223 -1.06 -8.85 -9.21
N PHE A 224 -1.67 -10.04 -9.35
CA PHE A 224 -1.87 -10.92 -8.18
C PHE A 224 -1.54 -12.39 -8.45
N TRP A 225 -0.48 -12.87 -7.80
CA TRP A 225 -0.14 -14.28 -7.65
C TRP A 225 0.70 -14.48 -6.37
N PRO A 226 0.82 -15.69 -5.81
CA PRO A 226 1.53 -15.92 -4.54
C PRO A 226 3.03 -15.76 -4.72
N GLY A 227 3.57 -14.60 -4.32
CA GLY A 227 4.94 -14.18 -4.63
C GLY A 227 5.07 -12.86 -5.40
N ILE A 228 3.95 -12.18 -5.71
CA ILE A 228 3.95 -10.93 -6.49
C ILE A 228 4.70 -9.78 -5.79
N MET A 229 4.66 -9.69 -4.47
CA MET A 229 5.35 -8.64 -3.71
C MET A 229 6.87 -8.84 -3.82
N GLU A 230 7.32 -10.07 -3.63
CA GLU A 230 8.70 -10.51 -3.75
C GLU A 230 9.21 -10.42 -5.19
N PHE A 231 8.34 -10.64 -6.18
CA PHE A 231 8.64 -10.43 -7.59
C PHE A 231 8.80 -8.94 -7.92
N ARG A 232 7.85 -8.08 -7.50
CA ARG A 232 7.96 -6.62 -7.64
C ARG A 232 9.24 -6.10 -6.98
N ALA A 233 9.58 -6.60 -5.78
CA ALA A 233 10.81 -6.26 -5.08
C ALA A 233 12.08 -6.72 -5.82
N LYS A 234 12.10 -7.96 -6.34
CA LYS A 234 13.22 -8.46 -7.17
C LYS A 234 13.40 -7.64 -8.45
N THR A 235 12.31 -7.33 -9.14
CA THR A 235 12.31 -6.52 -10.38
C THR A 235 12.79 -5.10 -10.10
N LEU A 236 12.26 -4.43 -9.08
CA LEU A 236 12.70 -3.10 -8.66
C LEU A 236 14.19 -3.08 -8.26
N ARG A 237 14.64 -4.06 -7.47
CA ARG A 237 16.05 -4.21 -7.13
C ARG A 237 16.92 -4.42 -8.36
N HIS A 238 16.47 -5.19 -9.36
CA HIS A 238 17.18 -5.39 -10.61
C HIS A 238 17.28 -4.10 -11.43
N GLN A 239 16.19 -3.31 -11.52
CA GLN A 239 16.20 -1.99 -12.15
C GLN A 239 17.18 -1.02 -11.45
N CYS A 240 17.23 -1.02 -10.11
CA CYS A 240 18.18 -0.20 -9.35
C CYS A 240 19.65 -0.60 -9.60
N LEU A 241 19.93 -1.91 -9.76
CA LEU A 241 21.28 -2.40 -10.09
C LEU A 241 21.69 -2.02 -11.53
N HIS A 242 20.77 -2.08 -12.51
CA HIS A 242 21.04 -1.57 -13.87
C HIS A 242 21.31 -0.07 -13.92
N ARG A 243 20.93 0.68 -12.87
CA ARG A 243 21.18 2.11 -12.70
C ARG A 243 22.46 2.39 -11.87
N GLY A 244 23.25 1.36 -11.52
CA GLY A 244 24.52 1.49 -10.79
C GLY A 244 24.40 1.88 -9.31
N MET A 245 23.20 1.73 -8.73
CA MET A 245 22.87 2.30 -7.42
C MET A 245 23.53 1.57 -6.25
N GLU A 246 24.05 0.35 -6.45
CA GLU A 246 24.83 -0.39 -5.45
C GLU A 246 26.15 0.28 -5.04
N SER A 247 26.65 1.20 -5.88
CA SER A 247 27.80 2.04 -5.56
C SER A 247 27.47 3.19 -4.61
N ASP A 248 26.20 3.57 -4.48
CA ASP A 248 25.76 4.69 -3.64
C ASP A 248 25.56 4.27 -2.17
N PRO A 249 26.16 4.97 -1.18
CA PRO A 249 25.96 4.66 0.24
C PRO A 249 24.50 4.77 0.70
N GLY A 250 23.74 5.71 0.14
CA GLY A 250 22.32 5.94 0.39
C GLY A 250 21.44 4.73 0.04
N TYR A 251 21.79 3.99 -1.01
CA TYR A 251 21.08 2.77 -1.41
C TYR A 251 21.10 1.68 -0.33
N ARG A 252 22.13 1.65 0.54
CA ARG A 252 22.17 0.72 1.68
C ARG A 252 21.06 1.01 2.71
N PHE A 253 20.60 2.26 2.83
CA PHE A 253 19.55 2.68 3.77
C PHE A 253 18.11 2.49 3.25
N ILE A 254 17.96 2.03 2.00
CA ILE A 254 16.67 1.66 1.39
C ILE A 254 16.59 0.17 1.01
N LEU A 255 17.73 -0.55 0.99
CA LEU A 255 17.82 -1.96 0.62
C LEU A 255 16.96 -2.90 1.48
N SER A 256 16.64 -2.54 2.72
CA SER A 256 15.66 -3.26 3.56
C SER A 256 14.24 -3.13 3.02
N GLN A 257 13.82 -1.92 2.63
CA GLN A 257 12.51 -1.67 2.03
C GLN A 257 12.40 -2.23 0.61
N LEU A 258 13.53 -2.49 -0.06
CA LEU A 258 13.60 -3.28 -1.31
C LEU A 258 13.60 -4.81 -1.05
N ARG A 259 13.32 -5.23 0.19
CA ARG A 259 13.03 -6.60 0.62
C ARG A 259 11.82 -6.59 1.56
N PRO A 260 10.65 -6.13 1.08
CA PRO A 260 9.44 -6.12 1.87
C PRO A 260 9.14 -7.54 2.39
N ASP A 261 8.91 -7.65 3.70
CA ASP A 261 8.33 -8.85 4.27
C ASP A 261 6.80 -8.74 4.22
N ARG A 262 6.11 -9.87 4.04
CA ARG A 262 4.65 -9.91 4.16
C ARG A 262 4.21 -9.39 5.52
N ASP A 263 4.93 -9.81 6.57
CA ASP A 263 4.59 -9.56 7.95
C ASP A 263 4.94 -8.12 8.39
N THR A 264 5.63 -7.35 7.53
CA THR A 264 5.77 -5.88 7.66
C THR A 264 4.44 -5.14 7.38
N TYR A 265 3.58 -5.70 6.51
CA TYR A 265 2.28 -5.12 6.15
C TYR A 265 1.09 -5.88 6.75
N LEU A 266 1.31 -7.11 7.19
CA LEU A 266 0.34 -8.00 7.82
C LEU A 266 0.85 -8.50 9.19
N PRO A 267 1.12 -7.61 10.17
CA PRO A 267 1.75 -7.94 11.44
C PRO A 267 1.13 -9.17 12.14
N PRO A 268 1.95 -10.18 12.51
CA PRO A 268 1.48 -11.46 13.05
C PRO A 268 1.03 -11.36 14.51
N ASP A 269 1.47 -10.32 15.22
CA ASP A 269 1.21 -10.02 16.63
C ASP A 269 0.00 -9.07 16.84
N GLU A 270 -0.50 -8.41 15.79
CA GLU A 270 -1.71 -7.61 15.84
C GLU A 270 -3.00 -8.44 15.86
N ARG A 271 -4.09 -7.86 16.37
CA ARG A 271 -5.41 -8.52 16.48
C ARG A 271 -6.29 -8.26 15.26
N TRP A 272 -6.31 -9.22 14.36
CA TRP A 272 -7.09 -9.16 13.12
C TRP A 272 -8.56 -9.55 13.32
N ILE A 273 -9.42 -9.00 12.45
CA ILE A 273 -10.85 -9.28 12.39
C ILE A 273 -11.31 -9.47 10.94
N LEU A 274 -12.22 -10.41 10.72
CA LEU A 274 -13.01 -10.49 9.48
C LEU A 274 -14.31 -9.73 9.69
N ARG A 275 -14.60 -8.75 8.82
CA ARG A 275 -15.80 -7.91 8.89
C ARG A 275 -16.66 -8.10 7.64
N ASN A 276 -17.86 -8.65 7.81
CA ASN A 276 -18.86 -8.67 6.76
C ASN A 276 -19.49 -7.27 6.65
N LEU A 277 -19.19 -6.56 5.55
CA LEU A 277 -19.68 -5.18 5.36
C LEU A 277 -21.17 -5.10 5.02
N THR A 278 -21.79 -6.20 4.57
CA THR A 278 -23.22 -6.28 4.25
C THR A 278 -24.04 -6.50 5.52
N THR A 279 -23.75 -7.55 6.28
CA THR A 279 -24.47 -7.90 7.52
C THR A 279 -23.99 -7.12 8.76
N LYS A 280 -22.92 -6.33 8.61
CA LYS A 280 -22.20 -5.61 9.68
C LYS A 280 -21.59 -6.52 10.77
N GLN A 281 -21.60 -7.83 10.58
CA GLN A 281 -21.02 -8.81 11.51
C GLN A 281 -19.49 -8.72 11.53
N ILE A 282 -18.91 -9.00 12.69
CA ILE A 282 -17.45 -9.04 12.94
C ILE A 282 -17.12 -10.39 13.58
N VAL A 283 -16.04 -11.02 13.12
CA VAL A 283 -15.44 -12.23 13.69
C VAL A 283 -13.99 -11.92 14.03
N ARG A 284 -13.55 -12.30 15.23
CA ARG A 284 -12.17 -12.12 15.73
C ARG A 284 -11.38 -13.40 15.58
N SER A 285 -10.05 -13.30 15.44
CA SER A 285 -9.16 -14.47 15.38
C SER A 285 -9.26 -15.36 16.63
N ASP A 286 -9.34 -14.75 17.81
CA ASP A 286 -9.46 -15.45 19.10
C ASP A 286 -10.85 -16.06 19.38
N ALA A 287 -11.82 -15.86 18.49
CA ALA A 287 -13.13 -16.50 18.54
C ALA A 287 -13.25 -17.72 17.59
N ILE A 288 -12.20 -18.03 16.82
CA ILE A 288 -12.20 -19.09 15.80
C ILE A 288 -10.95 -20.00 15.82
N ALA A 289 -9.80 -19.49 16.26
CA ALA A 289 -8.60 -20.29 16.46
C ALA A 289 -8.81 -21.32 17.59
N LEU A 290 -8.26 -22.53 17.43
CA LEU A 290 -8.34 -23.58 18.46
C LEU A 290 -7.53 -23.24 19.72
N SER A 291 -6.46 -22.46 19.58
CA SER A 291 -5.70 -21.86 20.68
C SER A 291 -4.99 -20.58 20.21
N PRO A 292 -4.56 -19.69 21.13
CA PRO A 292 -3.92 -18.41 20.77
C PRO A 292 -2.60 -18.56 19.99
N GLU A 293 -1.88 -19.65 20.21
CA GLU A 293 -0.56 -19.92 19.61
C GLU A 293 -0.65 -20.19 18.10
N LEU A 294 -1.85 -20.49 17.58
CA LEU A 294 -2.13 -20.71 16.16
C LEU A 294 -2.51 -19.43 15.40
N ILE A 295 -2.54 -18.27 16.09
CA ILE A 295 -2.88 -16.97 15.49
C ILE A 295 -1.60 -16.30 14.99
N HIS A 296 -1.50 -16.11 13.68
CA HIS A 296 -0.36 -15.49 12.99
C HIS A 296 -0.87 -14.33 12.14
N GLY A 297 -1.35 -13.31 12.85
CA GLY A 297 -1.97 -12.12 12.29
C GLY A 297 -3.30 -12.44 11.59
N PRO A 298 -3.42 -12.19 10.27
CA PRO A 298 -4.61 -12.56 9.51
C PRO A 298 -4.56 -14.04 9.06
N THR A 299 -3.41 -14.71 9.19
CA THR A 299 -3.29 -16.17 9.01
C THR A 299 -3.61 -16.84 10.35
N ILE A 300 -4.35 -17.95 10.32
CA ILE A 300 -4.62 -18.78 11.50
C ILE A 300 -4.45 -20.23 11.08
N ASP A 301 -3.66 -21.00 11.84
CA ASP A 301 -3.38 -22.39 11.53
C ASP A 301 -4.56 -23.29 11.94
N GLY A 302 -4.96 -24.19 11.03
CA GLY A 302 -6.14 -25.04 11.19
C GLY A 302 -7.43 -24.39 10.67
N PHE A 303 -8.15 -23.68 11.53
CA PHE A 303 -9.42 -23.02 11.20
C PHE A 303 -9.30 -21.50 11.36
N GLY A 304 -9.51 -20.75 10.28
CA GLY A 304 -9.32 -19.31 10.25
C GLY A 304 -10.40 -18.55 9.49
N PHE A 305 -10.06 -17.33 9.05
CA PHE A 305 -11.03 -16.42 8.42
C PHE A 305 -11.56 -16.93 7.07
N THR A 306 -10.83 -17.80 6.36
CA THR A 306 -11.28 -18.36 5.08
C THR A 306 -12.42 -19.38 5.28
N GLU A 307 -12.34 -20.20 6.32
CA GLU A 307 -13.37 -21.19 6.67
C GLU A 307 -14.67 -20.47 7.07
N ILE A 308 -14.55 -19.35 7.79
CA ILE A 308 -15.66 -18.45 8.11
C ILE A 308 -16.21 -17.77 6.84
N LEU A 309 -15.35 -17.32 5.92
CA LEU A 309 -15.79 -16.73 4.65
C LEU A 309 -16.60 -17.74 3.82
N ILE A 310 -16.12 -18.98 3.71
CA ILE A 310 -16.84 -20.09 3.04
C ILE A 310 -18.20 -20.31 3.69
N SER A 311 -18.24 -20.46 5.02
CA SER A 311 -19.47 -20.65 5.80
C SER A 311 -20.45 -19.46 5.76
N LYS A 312 -20.11 -18.33 5.14
CA LYS A 312 -20.94 -17.12 5.05
C LYS A 312 -21.26 -16.69 3.61
N VAL A 313 -20.76 -17.40 2.60
CA VAL A 313 -20.84 -16.96 1.18
C VAL A 313 -21.25 -18.09 0.21
N CYS A 314 -21.11 -19.36 0.60
CA CYS A 314 -21.56 -20.53 -0.19
C CYS A 314 -22.90 -21.10 0.33
#